data_AF-Q8MTJ3-F1
#
_entry.id   AF-Q8MTJ3-F1
#
_cell.length_a   1.000
_cell.length_b   1.000
_cell.length_c   1.000
_cell.angle_alpha   90.00
_cell.angle_beta   90.00
_cell.angle_gamma   90.00
#
_symmetry.space_group_name_H-M   'P 1'
#
loop_
_entity.id
_entity.type
_entity.pdbx_description
1 polymer ?
#
loop_
_entity_poly.entity_id
_entity_poly.type
_entity_poly.pdbx_seq_one_letter_code
_entity_poly.pdbx_strand_id
1 'polypeptide(L)'
;MYVCLPTSRTYEIKKCITCTTKGVMYMLQCSCNTICIGKTSRALKVRLGEHKSTIRRQEITLPVARHFIEQRSINELRCVGIETVHPPRRDDDYDNKLLKREAM
;
A
#
# COMPACT_ATOMS: atom_id res chain seq x y z
N MET A 1 14.11 1.23 -7.96
CA MET A 1 14.80 1.44 -6.66
C MET A 1 13.91 2.30 -5.77
N TYR A 2 13.65 1.87 -4.55
CA TYR A 2 12.98 2.68 -3.53
C TYR A 2 14.00 3.05 -2.45
N VAL A 3 14.02 4.31 -2.00
CA VAL A 3 14.88 4.79 -0.91
C VAL A 3 14.01 5.11 0.29
N CYS A 4 14.19 4.36 1.37
CA CYS A 4 13.52 4.64 2.63
C CYS A 4 14.22 5.80 3.33
N LEU A 5 13.69 7.03 3.17
CA LEU A 5 14.29 8.26 3.71
C LEU A 5 14.62 8.17 5.23
N PRO A 6 13.75 7.61 6.09
CA PRO A 6 14.06 7.51 7.52
C PRO A 6 15.24 6.59 7.86
N THR A 7 15.53 5.57 7.04
CA THR A 7 16.58 4.57 7.33
C THR A 7 17.76 4.64 6.37
N SER A 8 17.69 5.51 5.35
CA SER A 8 18.61 5.55 4.21
C SER A 8 18.83 4.20 3.50
N ARG A 9 17.93 3.23 3.70
CA ARG A 9 18.02 1.91 3.06
C ARG A 9 17.41 1.95 1.67
N THR A 10 18.12 1.37 0.71
CA THR A 10 17.66 1.23 -0.67
C THR A 10 17.13 -0.19 -0.91
N TYR A 11 15.92 -0.27 -1.46
CA TYR A 11 15.27 -1.51 -1.83
C TYR A 11 15.19 -1.61 -3.35
N GLU A 12 15.80 -2.65 -3.92
CA GLU A 12 15.65 -2.95 -5.33
C GLU A 12 14.29 -3.59 -5.60
N ILE A 13 13.44 -2.84 -6.31
CA ILE A 13 12.18 -3.35 -6.83
C ILE A 13 12.51 -4.11 -8.12
N LYS A 14 12.66 -5.43 -8.01
CA LYS A 14 13.15 -6.31 -9.09
C LYS A 14 12.15 -6.56 -10.23
N LYS A 15 10.88 -6.15 -10.06
CA LYS A 15 9.80 -6.38 -11.02
C LYS A 15 9.11 -5.07 -11.40
N CYS A 16 8.71 -4.94 -12.67
CA CYS A 16 7.87 -3.83 -13.12
C CYS A 16 6.48 -3.96 -12.49
N ILE A 17 6.20 -3.13 -11.49
CA ILE A 17 4.89 -3.02 -10.86
C ILE A 17 4.20 -1.78 -11.41
N THR A 18 3.03 -1.98 -12.01
CA THR A 18 2.21 -0.91 -12.57
C THR A 18 0.87 -0.82 -11.83
N CYS A 19 0.07 0.17 -12.17
CA CYS A 19 -1.24 0.36 -11.55
C CYS A 19 -2.24 -0.78 -11.86
N THR A 20 -1.98 -1.61 -12.88
CA THR A 20 -2.80 -2.77 -13.23
C THR A 20 -2.32 -4.08 -12.62
N THR A 21 -1.11 -4.11 -12.04
CA THR A 21 -0.54 -5.29 -11.39
C THR A 21 -1.39 -5.70 -10.18
N LYS A 22 -1.70 -7.00 -10.09
CA LYS A 22 -2.44 -7.64 -8.99
C LYS A 22 -1.47 -8.33 -8.02
N GLY A 23 -1.92 -8.60 -6.79
CA GLY A 23 -1.10 -9.29 -5.79
C GLY A 23 0.12 -8.46 -5.41
N VAL A 24 -0.07 -7.21 -5.01
CA VAL A 24 1.01 -6.24 -4.80
C VAL A 24 1.14 -5.88 -3.33
N MET A 25 2.35 -5.98 -2.79
CA MET A 25 2.81 -5.24 -1.61
C MET A 25 3.20 -3.84 -2.06
N TYR A 26 2.62 -2.81 -1.46
CA TYR A 26 2.85 -1.41 -1.81
C TYR A 26 3.06 -0.57 -0.55
N MET A 27 3.63 0.61 -0.74
CA MET A 27 3.75 1.64 0.27
C MET A 27 3.02 2.91 -0.18
N LEU A 28 2.33 3.52 0.77
CA LEU A 28 1.84 4.87 0.67
C LEU A 28 2.80 5.78 1.43
N GLN A 29 3.26 6.84 0.80
CA GLN A 29 4.12 7.83 1.41
C GLN A 29 3.39 9.17 1.44
N CYS A 30 3.31 9.75 2.64
CA CYS A 30 2.83 11.10 2.85
C CYS A 30 3.99 12.11 2.73
N SER A 31 3.67 13.37 2.43
CA SER A 31 4.64 14.47 2.40
C SER A 31 5.27 14.74 3.77
N CYS A 32 4.62 14.37 4.87
CA CYS A 32 5.19 14.39 6.23
C CYS A 32 6.17 13.22 6.52
N ASN A 33 6.64 12.52 5.49
CA ASN A 33 7.56 11.36 5.56
C ASN A 33 7.03 10.14 6.31
N THR A 34 5.74 10.11 6.67
CA THR A 34 5.10 8.90 7.20
C THR A 34 4.82 7.91 6.08
N ILE A 35 5.13 6.64 6.33
CA ILE A 35 4.96 5.55 5.38
C ILE A 35 3.94 4.56 5.94
N CYS A 36 2.98 4.15 5.10
CA CYS A 36 2.06 3.04 5.39
C CYS A 36 2.32 1.91 4.40
N ILE A 37 2.65 0.73 4.88
CA ILE A 37 2.81 -0.47 4.05
C ILE A 37 1.46 -1.19 4.00
N GLY A 38 1.09 -1.66 2.82
CA GLY A 38 -0.12 -2.43 2.61
C GLY A 38 0.04 -3.47 1.52
N LYS A 39 -0.96 -4.34 1.43
CA LYS A 39 -1.05 -5.38 0.40
C LYS A 39 -2.40 -5.35 -0.29
N THR A 40 -2.47 -5.92 -1.48
CA THR A 40 -3.75 -6.12 -2.19
C THR A 40 -3.67 -7.31 -3.14
N SER A 41 -4.70 -8.16 -3.15
CA SER A 41 -4.94 -9.15 -4.21
C SER A 41 -5.46 -8.50 -5.49
N ARG A 42 -6.11 -7.34 -5.38
CA ARG A 42 -6.70 -6.60 -6.50
C ARG A 42 -5.62 -5.84 -7.25
N ALA A 43 -6.00 -5.23 -8.38
CA ALA A 43 -5.11 -4.34 -9.10
C ALA A 43 -4.79 -3.11 -8.23
N LEU A 44 -3.53 -2.68 -8.22
CA LEU A 44 -3.07 -1.57 -7.38
C LEU A 44 -3.92 -0.30 -7.52
N LYS A 45 -4.35 0.04 -8.75
CA LYS A 45 -5.24 1.18 -9.03
C LYS A 45 -6.57 1.12 -8.26
N VAL A 46 -7.10 -0.08 -8.07
CA VAL A 46 -8.38 -0.27 -7.36
C VAL A 46 -8.20 0.01 -5.89
N ARG A 47 -7.15 -0.54 -5.28
CA ARG A 47 -6.82 -0.30 -3.87
C ARG A 47 -6.52 1.18 -3.60
N LEU A 48 -5.82 1.84 -4.51
CA LEU A 48 -5.57 3.29 -4.43
C LEU A 48 -6.87 4.10 -4.57
N GLY A 49 -7.78 3.68 -5.43
CA GLY A 49 -9.11 4.28 -5.56
C GLY A 49 -9.93 4.17 -4.28
N GLU A 50 -9.91 3.01 -3.62
CA GLU A 50 -10.56 2.80 -2.31
C GLU A 50 -10.00 3.76 -1.25
N HIS A 51 -8.67 3.82 -1.08
CA HIS A 51 -8.03 4.75 -0.14
C HIS A 51 -8.43 6.20 -0.42
N LYS A 52 -8.37 6.64 -1.69
CA LYS A 52 -8.81 8.00 -2.08
C LYS A 52 -10.29 8.24 -1.78
N SER A 53 -11.15 7.24 -2.01
CA SER A 53 -12.58 7.34 -1.70
C SER A 53 -12.82 7.49 -0.20
N THR A 54 -12.19 6.65 0.62
CA THR A 54 -12.27 6.73 2.10
C THR A 54 -11.79 8.08 2.62
N ILE A 55 -10.65 8.57 2.11
CA ILE A 55 -10.12 9.90 2.47
C ILE A 55 -11.12 11.01 2.08
N ARG A 56 -11.69 10.95 0.87
CA ARG A 56 -12.70 11.91 0.41
C ARG A 56 -13.99 11.87 1.23
N ARG A 57 -14.39 10.68 1.70
CA ARG A 57 -15.54 10.48 2.58
C ARG A 57 -15.27 10.88 4.03
N GLN A 58 -14.05 11.32 4.34
CA GLN A 58 -13.62 11.69 5.68
C GLN A 58 -13.81 10.57 6.72
N GLU A 59 -13.59 9.32 6.30
CA GLU A 59 -13.77 8.16 7.15
C GLU A 59 -12.56 7.97 8.07
N ILE A 60 -12.60 8.64 9.22
CA ILE A 60 -11.51 8.70 10.22
C ILE A 60 -11.27 7.38 10.99
N THR A 61 -12.11 6.37 10.79
CA THR A 61 -11.97 5.05 11.41
C THR A 61 -10.76 4.29 10.85
N LEU A 62 -10.39 4.57 9.59
CA LEU A 62 -9.23 3.97 8.94
C LEU A 62 -7.98 4.81 9.19
N PRO A 63 -6.88 4.23 9.70
CA PRO A 63 -5.70 5.00 10.11
C PRO A 63 -5.05 5.76 8.96
N VAL A 64 -5.02 5.17 7.76
CA VAL A 64 -4.56 5.84 6.53
C VAL A 64 -5.44 7.06 6.25
N ALA A 65 -6.76 6.89 6.27
CA ALA A 65 -7.65 7.99 5.96
C ALA A 65 -7.55 9.12 6.99
N ARG A 66 -7.59 8.80 8.28
CA ARG A 66 -7.38 9.77 9.37
C ARG A 66 -6.10 10.59 9.16
N HIS A 67 -4.98 9.92 8.92
CA HIS A 67 -3.69 10.59 8.69
C HIS A 67 -3.75 11.58 7.52
N PHE A 68 -4.23 11.14 6.35
CA PHE A 68 -4.26 12.00 5.17
C PHE A 68 -5.30 13.14 5.27
N ILE A 69 -6.36 12.96 6.07
CA ILE A 69 -7.34 14.01 6.39
C ILE A 69 -6.70 15.06 7.30
N GLU A 70 -6.05 14.64 8.38
CA GLU A 70 -5.39 15.53 9.35
C GLU A 70 -4.26 16.34 8.69
N GLN A 71 -3.47 15.69 7.82
CA GLN A 71 -2.41 16.34 7.05
C GLN A 71 -2.94 17.19 5.88
N ARG A 72 -4.26 17.21 5.62
CA ARG A 72 -4.92 17.85 4.47
C ARG A 72 -4.26 17.54 3.12
N SER A 73 -3.62 16.37 3.01
CA SER A 73 -2.68 16.01 1.94
C SER A 73 -3.27 14.98 0.97
N ILE A 74 -4.56 15.10 0.67
CA ILE A 74 -5.34 14.12 -0.12
C ILE A 74 -4.75 13.95 -1.54
N ASN A 75 -4.26 15.04 -2.14
CA ASN A 75 -3.68 15.04 -3.48
C ASN A 75 -2.21 14.61 -3.51
N GLU A 76 -1.54 14.51 -2.36
CA GLU A 76 -0.10 14.21 -2.28
C GLU A 76 0.18 12.73 -1.96
N LEU A 77 -0.85 11.87 -2.01
CA LEU A 77 -0.70 10.45 -1.76
C LEU A 77 0.18 9.79 -2.83
N ARG A 78 1.44 9.55 -2.49
CA ARG A 78 2.40 8.85 -3.33
C ARG A 78 2.33 7.36 -3.06
N CYS A 79 2.26 6.55 -4.12
CA CYS A 79 2.28 5.10 -4.01
C CYS A 79 3.48 4.52 -4.75
N VAL A 80 4.15 3.55 -4.13
CA VAL A 80 5.21 2.76 -4.76
C VAL A 80 4.93 1.28 -4.54
N GLY A 81 4.93 0.50 -5.62
CA GLY A 81 4.88 -0.96 -5.56
C GLY A 81 6.23 -1.51 -5.12
N ILE A 82 6.23 -2.38 -4.11
CA ILE A 82 7.44 -2.97 -3.52
C ILE A 82 7.69 -4.34 -4.13
N GLU A 83 6.68 -5.22 -4.07
CA GLU A 83 6.80 -6.61 -4.50
C GLU A 83 5.47 -7.17 -5.02
N THR A 84 5.54 -8.12 -5.96
CA THR A 84 4.39 -8.92 -6.37
C THR A 84 4.33 -10.24 -5.59
N VAL A 85 3.33 -10.39 -4.73
CA VAL A 85 3.03 -11.63 -4.03
C VAL A 85 2.04 -12.44 -4.88
N HIS A 86 2.51 -13.56 -5.43
CA HIS A 86 1.64 -14.48 -6.18
C HIS A 86 1.06 -15.49 -5.18
N PRO A 87 -0.27 -15.61 -5.05
CA PRO A 87 -0.83 -16.71 -4.28
C PRO A 87 -0.51 -18.04 -4.98
N PRO A 88 -0.16 -19.11 -4.23
CA PRO A 88 -0.10 -20.44 -4.80
C PRO A 88 -1.48 -20.82 -5.36
N ARG A 89 -1.50 -21.62 -6.43
CA ARG A 89 -2.66 -21.97 -7.29
C ARG A 89 -3.85 -22.68 -6.61
N ARG A 90 -4.11 -22.52 -5.31
CA ARG A 90 -5.25 -23.13 -4.61
C ARG A 90 -5.93 -22.13 -3.69
N ASP A 91 -7.24 -22.06 -3.86
CA ASP A 91 -8.13 -20.91 -3.67
C ASP A 91 -8.57 -20.59 -2.23
N ASP A 92 -8.05 -21.29 -1.19
CA ASP A 92 -8.74 -21.31 0.12
C ASP A 92 -7.92 -20.85 1.34
N ASP A 93 -6.70 -20.32 1.16
CA ASP A 93 -5.82 -19.98 2.30
C ASP A 93 -5.06 -18.65 2.08
N TYR A 94 -5.71 -17.69 1.44
CA TYR A 94 -5.11 -16.41 1.08
C TYR A 94 -5.14 -15.42 2.25
N ASP A 95 -6.33 -15.11 2.77
CA ASP A 95 -6.49 -14.18 3.89
C ASP A 95 -5.71 -14.64 5.14
N ASN A 96 -5.65 -15.95 5.37
CA ASN A 96 -5.00 -16.53 6.55
C ASN A 96 -3.46 -16.45 6.47
N LYS A 97 -2.85 -16.72 5.30
CA LYS A 97 -1.41 -16.51 5.08
C LYS A 97 -1.03 -15.03 5.07
N LEU A 98 -1.94 -14.19 4.62
CA LEU A 98 -1.75 -12.75 4.61
C LEU A 98 -1.73 -12.19 6.03
N LEU A 99 -2.66 -12.57 6.90
CA LEU A 99 -2.70 -12.15 8.30
C LEU A 99 -1.42 -12.54 9.07
N LYS A 100 -0.88 -13.74 8.80
CA LYS A 100 0.35 -14.25 9.45
C LYS A 100 1.63 -13.49 9.11
N ARG A 101 1.67 -12.73 8.01
CA ARG A 101 2.84 -11.91 7.63
C ARG A 101 2.73 -10.43 8.04
N GLU A 102 1.57 -9.97 8.50
CA GLU A 102 1.40 -8.62 9.06
C GLU A 102 1.71 -8.55 10.55
N ALA A 103 1.78 -9.70 11.25
CA ALA A 103 2.01 -9.79 12.68
C ALA A 103 3.49 -10.01 13.07
N MET A 104 4.45 -9.68 12.19
CA MET A 104 5.88 -9.86 12.43
C MET A 104 6.66 -8.56 12.17
#